data_AF-U4U111-F1
#
_entry.id   AF-U4U111-F1
#
_cell.length_a   1.000
_cell.length_b   1.000
_cell.length_c   1.000
_cell.angle_alpha   90.00
_cell.angle_beta   90.00
_cell.angle_gamma   90.00
#
_symmetry.space_group_name_H-M   'P 1'
#
loop_
_entity.id
_entity.type
_entity.pdbx_description
1 polymer ?
#
loop_
_entity_poly.entity_id
_entity_poly.type
_entity_poly.pdbx_seq_one_letter_code
_entity_poly.pdbx_strand_id
1 'polypeptide(L)'
;MTRAAKKEKFFELKRLKADEGFIRVQCRADGIFPKPVMTLHSQQRRIPEAIVQSKQEGHLYEISAQVTLPELEKPEEFSCKLHIPLANYTTRRETVFYPDLRKDTKWKDTVLLNRKGLEFSTHIFKQACFSAPISPKGINLRTFIF
;
A
#
# COMPACT_ATOMS: atom_id res chain seq x y z
N MET A 1 -30.61 -30.28 -10.00
CA MET A 1 -29.78 -30.10 -8.78
C MET A 1 -29.37 -28.64 -8.69
N THR A 2 -29.97 -27.88 -7.77
CA THR A 2 -29.63 -26.47 -7.55
C THR A 2 -28.35 -26.41 -6.72
N ARG A 3 -27.32 -25.70 -7.19
CA ARG A 3 -26.08 -25.51 -6.42
C ARG A 3 -26.33 -24.49 -5.31
N ALA A 4 -25.72 -24.71 -4.14
CA ALA A 4 -25.79 -23.77 -3.03
C ALA A 4 -25.09 -22.45 -3.35
N ALA A 5 -25.61 -21.34 -2.82
CA ALA A 5 -24.95 -20.04 -2.92
C ALA A 5 -23.61 -20.05 -2.17
N LYS A 6 -22.61 -19.41 -2.75
CA LYS A 6 -21.26 -19.31 -2.20
C LYS A 6 -20.80 -17.85 -2.20
N LYS A 7 -20.40 -17.38 -1.03
CA LYS A 7 -19.78 -16.07 -0.84
C LYS A 7 -18.35 -16.04 -1.39
N GLU A 8 -17.83 -14.83 -1.55
CA GLU A 8 -16.48 -14.58 -2.02
C GLU A 8 -15.42 -15.22 -1.14
N LYS A 9 -14.40 -15.83 -1.77
CA LYS A 9 -13.22 -16.35 -1.06
C LYS A 9 -12.18 -15.26 -0.87
N PHE A 10 -12.05 -14.37 -1.86
CA PHE A 10 -11.20 -13.20 -1.84
C PHE A 10 -12.03 -11.96 -2.16
N PHE A 11 -11.77 -10.87 -1.43
CA PHE A 11 -12.40 -9.57 -1.66
C PHE A 11 -11.48 -8.45 -1.23
N GLU A 12 -10.91 -7.77 -2.22
CA GLU A 12 -9.94 -6.70 -2.01
C GLU A 12 -10.41 -5.39 -2.64
N LEU A 13 -10.03 -4.29 -1.99
CA LEU A 13 -10.09 -2.93 -2.54
C LEU A 13 -8.70 -2.34 -2.39
N LYS A 14 -8.08 -1.94 -3.49
CA LYS A 14 -6.70 -1.44 -3.51
C LYS A 14 -6.49 -0.30 -4.49
N ARG A 15 -5.47 0.48 -4.18
CA ARG A 15 -4.87 1.46 -5.08
C ARG A 15 -3.82 0.77 -5.96
N LEU A 16 -3.89 1.03 -7.25
CA LEU A 16 -2.92 0.63 -8.26
C LEU A 16 -2.21 1.86 -8.85
N LYS A 17 -1.03 1.62 -9.41
CA LYS A 17 -0.33 2.62 -10.23
C LYS A 17 -1.10 2.87 -11.53
N ALA A 18 -1.13 4.13 -11.94
CA ALA A 18 -1.65 4.59 -13.23
C ALA A 18 -0.64 5.58 -13.83
N ASP A 19 -1.04 6.28 -14.87
CA ASP A 19 -0.24 7.34 -15.50
C ASP A 19 0.03 8.48 -14.50
N GLU A 20 1.04 9.30 -14.79
CA GLU A 20 1.43 10.41 -13.91
C GLU A 20 0.24 11.36 -13.65
N GLY A 21 -0.01 11.67 -12.37
CA GLY A 21 -1.15 12.50 -11.99
C GLY A 21 -2.47 11.73 -11.83
N PHE A 22 -2.46 10.41 -12.04
CA PHE A 22 -3.63 9.57 -11.88
C PHE A 22 -3.39 8.42 -10.90
N ILE A 23 -4.49 7.96 -10.30
CA ILE A 23 -4.55 6.71 -9.55
C ILE A 23 -5.59 5.79 -10.18
N ARG A 24 -5.36 4.49 -10.09
CA ARG A 24 -6.39 3.50 -10.41
C ARG A 24 -6.87 2.85 -9.13
N VAL A 25 -8.17 2.94 -8.88
CA VAL A 25 -8.81 2.22 -7.78
C VAL A 25 -9.39 0.93 -8.35
N GLN A 26 -8.99 -0.20 -7.78
CA GLN A 26 -9.48 -1.52 -8.19
C GLN A 26 -10.11 -2.22 -7.00
N CYS A 27 -11.31 -2.72 -7.22
CA CYS A 27 -11.96 -3.69 -6.37
C CYS A 27 -12.05 -5.03 -7.09
N ARG A 28 -11.74 -6.14 -6.41
CA ARG A 28 -11.75 -7.49 -7.00
C ARG A 28 -12.31 -8.50 -6.01
N ALA A 29 -13.15 -9.41 -6.49
CA ALA A 29 -13.67 -10.53 -5.72
C ALA A 29 -13.72 -11.82 -6.55
N ASP A 30 -13.50 -12.96 -5.90
CA ASP A 30 -13.42 -14.28 -6.54
C ASP A 30 -14.25 -15.36 -5.82
N GLY A 31 -14.48 -16.47 -6.53
CA GLY A 31 -15.05 -17.67 -5.94
C GLY A 31 -16.54 -17.56 -5.58
N ILE A 32 -17.27 -16.65 -6.23
CA ILE A 32 -18.66 -16.28 -5.91
C ILE A 32 -19.65 -17.10 -6.75
N PHE A 33 -20.79 -17.47 -6.18
CA PHE A 33 -21.92 -18.00 -6.93
C PHE A 33 -23.23 -17.70 -6.17
N PRO A 34 -24.35 -17.37 -6.84
CA PRO A 34 -24.55 -17.11 -8.28
C PRO A 34 -23.90 -15.80 -8.77
N LYS A 35 -24.28 -15.33 -9.97
CA LYS A 35 -23.73 -14.12 -10.61
C LYS A 35 -23.82 -12.90 -9.68
N PRO A 36 -22.69 -12.24 -9.35
CA PRO A 36 -22.67 -11.06 -8.51
C PRO A 36 -22.81 -9.74 -9.30
N VAL A 37 -23.06 -8.67 -8.56
CA VAL A 37 -23.03 -7.26 -8.99
C VAL A 37 -22.05 -6.51 -8.09
N MET A 38 -21.22 -5.64 -8.67
CA MET A 38 -20.23 -4.87 -7.92
C MET A 38 -20.39 -3.38 -8.22
N THR A 39 -20.33 -2.54 -7.19
CA THR A 39 -20.31 -1.08 -7.33
C THR A 39 -19.16 -0.48 -6.54
N LEU A 40 -18.56 0.59 -7.07
CA LEU A 40 -17.47 1.32 -6.45
C LEU A 40 -17.94 2.76 -6.21
N HIS A 41 -17.57 3.33 -5.06
CA HIS A 41 -17.96 4.66 -4.62
C HIS A 41 -16.81 5.35 -3.89
N SER A 42 -16.83 6.68 -3.92
CA SER A 42 -16.05 7.55 -3.03
C SER A 42 -17.01 8.33 -2.15
N GLN A 43 -16.64 8.58 -0.89
CA GLN A 43 -17.44 9.38 0.02
C GLN A 43 -17.29 10.89 -0.23
N GLN A 44 -16.17 11.30 -0.84
CA GLN A 44 -15.80 12.72 -0.97
C GLN A 44 -16.09 13.28 -2.37
N ARG A 45 -16.09 12.45 -3.42
CA ARG A 45 -16.31 12.91 -4.79
C ARG A 45 -17.23 11.99 -5.58
N ARG A 46 -17.89 12.55 -6.59
CA ARG A 46 -18.53 11.76 -7.63
C ARG A 46 -17.44 11.17 -8.52
N ILE A 47 -17.41 9.86 -8.61
CA ILE A 47 -16.53 9.15 -9.55
C ILE A 47 -17.31 8.81 -10.82
N PRO A 48 -16.64 8.76 -11.99
CA PRO A 48 -17.23 8.20 -13.19
C PRO A 48 -17.68 6.76 -12.95
N GLU A 49 -18.56 6.26 -13.82
CA GLU A 49 -18.98 4.86 -13.77
C GLU A 49 -17.75 3.94 -13.85
N ALA A 50 -17.61 3.07 -12.86
CA ALA A 50 -16.50 2.13 -12.82
C ALA A 50 -16.68 1.08 -13.91
N ILE A 51 -15.58 0.73 -14.58
CA ILE A 51 -15.57 -0.36 -15.55
C ILE A 51 -15.67 -1.67 -14.78
N VAL A 52 -16.80 -2.35 -14.89
CA VAL A 52 -17.04 -3.65 -14.25
C VAL A 52 -16.77 -4.78 -15.23
N GLN A 53 -15.90 -5.70 -14.85
CA GLN A 53 -15.58 -6.91 -15.59
C GLN A 53 -15.96 -8.13 -14.77
N SER A 54 -16.68 -9.07 -15.38
CA SER A 54 -17.04 -10.34 -14.75
C SER A 54 -16.65 -11.50 -15.64
N LYS A 55 -15.93 -12.47 -15.09
CA LYS A 55 -15.55 -13.72 -15.75
C LYS A 55 -16.15 -14.89 -14.97
N GLN A 56 -16.63 -15.89 -15.70
CA GLN A 56 -17.07 -17.15 -15.11
C GLN A 56 -16.01 -18.23 -15.35
N GLU A 57 -15.54 -18.85 -14.28
CA GLU A 57 -14.64 -20.01 -14.32
C GLU A 57 -15.36 -21.24 -13.78
N GLY A 58 -15.78 -22.11 -14.70
CA GLY A 58 -16.69 -23.20 -14.41
C GLY A 58 -18.04 -22.68 -13.94
N HIS A 59 -18.25 -22.65 -12.62
CA HIS A 59 -19.49 -22.16 -12.00
C HIS A 59 -19.27 -21.04 -11.01
N LEU A 60 -18.02 -20.66 -10.77
CA LEU A 60 -17.70 -19.56 -9.88
C LEU A 60 -17.44 -18.32 -10.72
N TYR A 61 -17.79 -17.18 -10.16
CA TYR A 61 -17.58 -15.88 -10.75
C TYR A 61 -16.37 -15.20 -10.12
N GLU A 62 -15.61 -14.56 -10.97
CA GLU A 62 -14.65 -13.53 -10.64
C GLU A 62 -15.19 -12.20 -11.16
N ILE A 63 -15.20 -11.17 -10.32
CA ILE A 63 -15.69 -9.84 -10.68
C ILE A 63 -14.70 -8.78 -10.20
N SER A 64 -14.49 -7.75 -11.02
CA SER A 64 -13.71 -6.58 -10.65
C SER A 64 -14.36 -5.30 -11.13
N ALA A 65 -14.20 -4.23 -10.36
CA ALA A 65 -14.62 -2.88 -10.70
C ALA A 65 -13.38 -1.96 -10.65
N GLN A 66 -13.18 -1.18 -11.71
CA GLN A 66 -12.00 -0.33 -11.84
C GLN A 66 -12.38 1.07 -12.29
N VAL A 67 -11.74 2.07 -11.70
CA VAL A 67 -11.86 3.47 -12.12
C VAL A 67 -10.49 4.13 -12.07
N THR A 68 -10.19 4.94 -13.08
CA THR A 68 -9.00 5.79 -13.09
C THR A 68 -9.44 7.20 -12.76
N LEU A 69 -8.78 7.81 -11.79
CA LEU A 69 -9.13 9.11 -11.24
C LEU A 69 -7.88 9.97 -11.14
N PRO A 70 -8.00 11.31 -11.14
CA PRO A 70 -6.90 12.17 -10.75
C PRO A 70 -6.36 11.77 -9.37
N GLU A 71 -5.07 12.04 -9.17
CA GLU A 71 -4.42 11.86 -7.88
C GLU A 71 -5.17 12.58 -6.75
N LEU A 72 -5.05 12.01 -5.56
CA LEU A 72 -5.70 12.56 -4.38
C LEU A 72 -4.95 13.80 -3.92
N GLU A 73 -5.68 14.84 -3.52
CA GLU A 73 -5.12 16.02 -2.85
C GLU A 73 -5.13 15.85 -1.32
N LYS A 74 -6.07 15.03 -0.82
CA LYS A 74 -6.30 14.75 0.60
C LYS A 74 -6.71 13.29 0.78
N PRO A 75 -6.63 12.74 2.01
CA PRO A 75 -7.10 11.38 2.28
C PRO A 75 -8.57 11.22 1.86
N GLU A 76 -8.85 10.15 1.13
CA GLU A 76 -10.17 9.89 0.54
C GLU A 76 -10.61 8.46 0.84
N GLU A 77 -11.87 8.29 1.24
CA GLU A 77 -12.44 6.98 1.58
C GLU A 77 -13.15 6.40 0.36
N PHE A 78 -12.72 5.21 -0.02
CA PHE A 78 -13.34 4.43 -1.09
C PHE A 78 -14.09 3.26 -0.51
N SER A 79 -15.22 2.95 -1.15
CA SER A 79 -16.11 1.88 -0.77
C SER A 79 -16.48 1.05 -1.98
N CYS A 80 -16.34 -0.26 -1.86
CA CYS A 80 -16.75 -1.23 -2.85
C CYS A 80 -17.83 -2.15 -2.26
N LYS A 81 -18.98 -2.23 -2.92
CA LYS A 81 -20.10 -3.08 -2.54
C LYS A 81 -20.20 -4.25 -3.52
N LEU A 82 -20.27 -5.46 -2.97
CA LEU A 82 -20.57 -6.69 -3.70
C LEU A 82 -21.95 -7.18 -3.28
N HIS A 83 -22.82 -7.46 -4.25
CA HIS A 83 -24.18 -7.94 -4.03
C HIS A 83 -24.46 -9.19 -4.86
N ILE A 84 -25.09 -10.19 -4.27
CA ILE A 84 -25.55 -11.40 -4.94
C ILE A 84 -27.08 -11.41 -4.88
N PRO A 85 -27.77 -10.95 -5.94
CA PRO A 85 -29.23 -10.77 -5.92
C PRO A 85 -30.00 -12.04 -5.59
N LEU A 86 -29.62 -13.18 -6.19
CA LEU A 86 -30.31 -14.45 -5.99
C LEU A 86 -30.21 -14.99 -4.55
N ALA A 87 -29.20 -14.56 -3.79
CA ALA A 87 -28.97 -15.01 -2.42
C ALA A 87 -29.30 -13.93 -1.38
N ASN A 88 -29.73 -12.73 -1.80
CA ASN A 88 -29.90 -11.56 -0.95
C ASN A 88 -28.67 -11.26 -0.06
N TYR A 89 -27.48 -11.59 -0.56
CA TYR A 89 -26.23 -11.38 0.15
C TYR A 89 -25.58 -10.08 -0.30
N THR A 90 -25.14 -9.26 0.66
CA THR A 90 -24.41 -8.02 0.39
C THR A 90 -23.23 -7.91 1.34
N THR A 91 -22.08 -7.54 0.79
CA THR A 91 -20.86 -7.29 1.57
C THR A 91 -20.17 -6.05 1.01
N ARG A 92 -19.37 -5.39 1.86
CA ARG A 92 -18.75 -4.10 1.54
C ARG A 92 -17.31 -4.09 2.05
N ARG A 93 -16.41 -3.49 1.27
CA ARG A 93 -15.02 -3.22 1.64
C ARG A 93 -14.75 -1.74 1.52
N GLU A 94 -14.10 -1.20 2.55
CA GLU A 94 -13.82 0.22 2.66
C GLU A 94 -12.37 0.43 3.04
N THR A 95 -11.77 1.49 2.52
CA THR A 95 -10.39 1.86 2.86
C THR A 95 -10.15 3.33 2.55
N VAL A 96 -9.20 3.93 3.25
CA VAL A 96 -8.76 5.31 3.01
C VAL A 96 -7.46 5.28 2.22
N PHE A 97 -7.45 5.96 1.08
CA PHE A 97 -6.24 6.19 0.30
C PHE A 97 -5.69 7.58 0.58
N TYR A 98 -4.38 7.66 0.74
CA TYR A 98 -3.66 8.89 1.01
C TYR A 98 -2.98 9.41 -0.27
N PRO A 99 -2.82 10.74 -0.40
CA PRO A 99 -2.03 11.35 -1.47
C PRO A 99 -0.57 10.88 -1.39
N ASP A 100 0.13 10.88 -2.53
CA ASP A 100 1.56 10.60 -2.55
C ASP A 100 2.34 11.83 -2.07
N LEU A 101 2.93 11.73 -0.87
CA LEU A 101 3.79 12.76 -0.25
C LEU A 101 5.08 13.07 -1.02
N ARG A 102 5.31 12.42 -2.16
CA ARG A 102 6.48 12.67 -3.01
C ARG A 102 6.33 13.92 -3.87
N LYS A 103 5.11 14.44 -4.05
CA LYS A 103 4.87 15.69 -4.79
C LYS A 103 5.16 16.94 -3.94
N ASP A 104 5.38 16.76 -2.65
CA ASP A 104 5.67 17.81 -1.67
C ASP A 104 7.13 18.30 -1.74
N THR A 105 7.93 17.78 -2.69
CA THR A 105 9.33 18.19 -2.87
C THR A 105 9.48 19.59 -3.52
N LYS A 106 8.52 20.49 -3.28
CA LYS A 106 8.71 21.94 -3.36
C LYS A 106 9.01 22.52 -1.97
N TRP A 107 9.83 21.80 -1.19
CA TRP A 107 10.50 22.28 0.03
C TRP A 107 11.98 21.87 -0.02
N LYS A 108 12.72 22.35 -1.02
CA LYS A 108 14.18 22.22 -1.03
C LYS A 108 14.98 23.51 -1.19
N ASP A 109 14.34 24.67 -1.34
CA ASP A 109 15.10 25.91 -1.63
C ASP A 109 15.15 26.95 -0.49
N THR A 110 14.65 26.66 0.73
CA THR A 110 14.67 27.67 1.83
C THR A 110 15.50 27.26 3.07
N VAL A 111 16.30 26.19 3.01
CA VAL A 111 17.20 25.81 4.13
C VAL A 111 18.69 25.93 3.76
N LEU A 112 19.03 26.65 2.68
CA LEU A 112 20.42 26.87 2.24
C LEU A 112 20.83 28.35 2.19
N LEU A 113 20.31 29.19 3.10
CA LEU A 113 20.90 30.51 3.33
C LEU A 113 20.72 30.99 4.78
N ASN A 114 21.15 30.18 5.75
CA ASN A 114 21.36 30.66 7.13
C ASN A 114 22.37 29.81 7.93
N ARG A 115 23.45 29.36 7.27
CA ARG A 115 24.67 28.89 7.96
C ARG A 115 25.81 29.85 7.67
N LYS A 116 25.77 31.05 8.27
CA LYS A 116 26.98 31.82 8.52
C LYS A 116 27.36 31.65 9.99
N GLY A 117 28.60 31.20 10.21
CA GLY A 117 29.25 31.19 11.51
C GLY A 117 29.33 29.81 12.14
N LEU A 118 30.41 29.08 11.87
CA LEU A 118 31.38 28.74 12.91
C LEU A 118 32.66 28.23 12.23
N GLU A 119 33.71 29.05 12.34
CA GLU A 119 35.10 28.68 12.12
C GLU A 119 35.47 27.49 13.01
N PHE A 120 36.07 26.45 12.43
CA PHE A 120 36.93 25.54 13.18
C PHE A 120 38.16 25.19 12.35
N SER A 121 39.28 25.66 12.90
CA SER A 121 40.66 25.51 12.45
C SER A 121 41.04 24.04 12.18
N THR A 122 41.52 23.77 10.97
CA THR A 122 42.05 22.46 10.55
C THR A 122 43.56 22.40 10.76
N HIS A 123 43.97 21.83 11.89
CA HIS A 123 45.27 21.20 12.14
C HIS A 123 44.94 20.06 13.14
N ILE A 124 45.15 18.77 12.89
CA ILE A 124 46.40 18.10 12.58
C ILE A 124 46.10 16.78 11.85
N PHE A 125 46.98 16.50 10.89
CA PHE A 125 47.06 15.38 9.96
C PHE A 125 47.77 14.16 10.61
N LYS A 126 47.63 13.00 9.96
CA LYS A 126 48.47 11.76 10.01
C LYS A 126 48.09 10.69 11.04
N GLN A 127 47.51 9.57 10.59
CA GLN A 127 48.13 8.39 9.92
C GLN A 127 48.67 7.37 10.93
N ALA A 128 48.12 6.16 10.91
CA ALA A 128 48.87 4.94 10.58
C ALA A 128 47.93 3.73 10.49
N CYS A 129 48.02 3.02 9.36
CA CYS A 129 47.63 1.61 9.24
C CYS A 129 48.48 0.75 10.19
N PHE A 130 47.98 -0.40 10.62
CA PHE A 130 48.59 -1.70 10.28
C PHE A 130 47.71 -2.87 10.74
N SER A 131 47.91 -3.96 10.01
CA SER A 131 47.20 -5.25 9.94
C SER A 131 47.12 -6.11 11.22
N ALA A 132 46.12 -6.98 11.23
CA ALA A 132 45.94 -8.18 12.07
C ALA A 132 47.08 -9.24 11.85
N PRO A 133 47.06 -10.48 12.40
CA PRO A 133 46.17 -11.13 13.40
C PRO A 133 46.96 -11.88 14.52
N ILE A 134 46.28 -12.63 15.41
CA ILE A 134 46.61 -14.01 15.88
C ILE A 134 45.61 -14.41 17.01
N SER A 135 44.96 -15.56 16.82
CA SER A 135 44.15 -16.37 17.77
C SER A 135 45.05 -17.46 18.39
N PRO A 136 44.62 -18.44 19.21
CA PRO A 136 43.69 -18.52 20.36
C PRO A 136 44.44 -18.99 21.64
N LYS A 137 43.82 -18.92 22.83
CA LYS A 137 43.94 -19.94 23.90
C LYS A 137 43.05 -19.59 25.09
N GLY A 138 42.14 -20.51 25.42
CA GLY A 138 41.31 -20.43 26.61
C GLY A 138 42.10 -20.73 27.88
N ILE A 139 41.72 -20.08 28.97
CA ILE A 139 41.99 -20.51 30.34
C ILE A 139 40.76 -20.13 31.19
N ASN A 140 40.20 -21.13 31.87
CA ASN A 140 39.16 -21.03 32.88
C ASN A 140 39.83 -20.76 34.22
N LEU A 141 39.41 -19.74 34.97
CA LEU A 141 39.68 -19.63 36.41
C LEU A 141 38.49 -19.03 37.16
N ARG A 142 37.86 -19.95 37.91
CA ARG A 142 37.12 -19.82 39.17
C ARG A 142 37.39 -18.57 40.03
N THR A 143 36.28 -18.09 40.62
CA THR A 143 36.13 -17.60 42.02
C THR A 143 36.85 -16.31 42.41
N PHE A 144 36.11 -15.30 42.88
CA PHE A 144 36.14 -14.85 44.28
C PHE A 144 34.93 -13.97 44.59
N ILE A 145 34.30 -14.30 45.72
CA ILE A 145 33.21 -13.62 46.41
C ILE A 145 33.81 -12.36 47.07
N PHE A 146 33.11 -11.23 47.00
CA PHE A 146 32.94 -10.26 48.08
C PHE A 146 31.61 -9.55 47.90
#